data_AF-A0A812Q537-F1
#
_entry.id   AF-A0A812Q537-F1
#
_cell.length_a   1.000
_cell.length_b   1.000
_cell.length_c   1.000
_cell.angle_alpha   90.00
_cell.angle_beta   90.00
_cell.angle_gamma   90.00
#
_symmetry.space_group_name_H-M   'P 1'
#
loop_
_entity.id
_entity.type
_entity.pdbx_description
1 polymer ?
#
loop_
_entity_poly.entity_id
_entity_poly.type
_entity_poly.pdbx_seq_one_letter_code
_entity_poly.pdbx_strand_id
1 'polypeptide(L)'
;MISVRILQISPAGTGRFPIPFILPALALPALLLYHAFRNSLAKKLQLLQGLESFDLAKTQCGREEDKKFIHGAIMEWYGSLEAFTTYVRGPLRKELLLDHSSNKLPWGYALVVVMPISSFGLDGLAGLVKAKASTNVILSFLFGYALGTAFVGAMLCIQLLMVLGGACSREQTSILGRAAQSVVMFLALGAGSVLVVRVGVMGYHGGVASSCLALVFMIMALWLIHAGHCQARKLHAVWWRWRQRAV
;
A
#
# COMPACT_ATOMS: atom_id res chain seq x y z
N MET A 1 21.04 17.94 32.31
CA MET A 1 19.84 18.33 31.54
C MET A 1 20.31 19.08 30.30
N ILE A 2 20.74 18.35 29.25
CA ILE A 2 21.22 18.96 28.00
C ILE A 2 19.97 19.35 27.23
N SER A 3 19.63 20.64 27.26
CA SER A 3 18.55 21.20 26.46
C SER A 3 18.90 20.99 24.99
N VAL A 4 18.13 20.11 24.33
CA VAL A 4 18.26 19.78 22.90
C VAL A 4 17.89 21.03 22.08
N ARG A 5 18.81 22.00 22.02
CA ARG A 5 18.74 23.18 21.15
C ARG A 5 19.18 22.89 19.71
N ILE A 6 19.52 21.64 19.37
CA ILE A 6 20.10 21.26 18.07
C ILE A 6 19.08 21.33 16.91
N LEU A 7 17.81 21.60 17.18
CA LEU A 7 16.80 21.92 16.15
C LEU A 7 16.13 23.28 16.32
N GLN A 8 16.69 24.17 17.14
CA GLN A 8 16.54 25.59 16.85
C GLN A 8 17.60 25.94 15.81
N ILE A 9 17.32 25.61 14.55
CA ILE A 9 17.85 26.41 13.45
C ILE A 9 17.37 27.83 13.77
N SER A 10 18.24 28.63 14.36
CA SER A 10 17.97 30.01 14.71
C SER A 10 17.54 30.72 13.42
N PRO A 11 16.31 31.26 13.31
CA PRO A 11 15.87 32.06 12.17
C PRO A 11 16.52 33.45 12.19
N ALA A 12 17.80 33.53 12.55
CA ALA A 12 18.57 34.77 12.54
C ALA A 12 18.90 35.25 11.12
N GLY A 13 18.59 34.46 10.10
CA GLY A 13 18.41 34.92 8.73
C GLY A 13 16.96 34.74 8.34
N THR A 14 16.25 35.82 8.05
CA THR A 14 14.87 35.87 7.53
C THR A 14 14.75 35.34 6.09
N GLY A 15 15.55 34.32 5.73
CA GLY A 15 15.34 33.51 4.55
C GLY A 15 14.08 32.69 4.76
N ARG A 16 12.92 33.25 4.40
CA ARG A 16 11.67 32.51 4.30
C ARG A 16 11.95 31.31 3.39
N PHE A 17 12.13 30.13 3.99
CA PHE A 17 12.18 28.90 3.20
C PHE A 17 10.94 28.90 2.30
N PRO A 18 11.10 28.59 1.00
CA PRO A 18 10.01 28.61 0.03
C PRO A 18 9.05 27.42 0.26
N ILE A 19 8.43 27.35 1.44
CA ILE A 19 7.36 26.40 1.81
C ILE A 19 6.28 26.30 0.72
N PRO A 20 5.79 27.40 0.09
CA PRO A 20 4.79 27.27 -0.96
C PRO A 20 5.29 26.54 -2.22
N PHE A 21 6.60 26.39 -2.42
CA PHE A 21 7.17 25.69 -3.56
C PHE A 21 7.53 24.23 -3.22
N ILE A 22 7.98 23.96 -1.99
CA ILE A 22 8.37 22.61 -1.54
C ILE A 22 7.15 21.68 -1.42
N LEU A 23 6.04 22.18 -0.87
CA LEU A 23 4.85 21.35 -0.66
C LEU A 23 4.25 20.84 -1.98
N PRO A 24 4.01 21.67 -3.01
CA PRO A 24 3.53 21.18 -4.30
C PRO A 24 4.52 20.26 -5.00
N ALA A 25 5.83 20.54 -4.90
CA ALA A 25 6.87 19.73 -5.52
C ALA A 25 6.88 18.28 -4.99
N LEU A 26 6.53 18.06 -3.71
CA LEU A 26 6.42 16.74 -3.12
C LEU A 26 5.02 16.13 -3.28
N ALA A 27 3.96 16.95 -3.17
CA ALA A 27 2.59 16.49 -3.23
C ALA A 27 2.19 16.00 -4.63
N LEU A 28 2.64 16.67 -5.70
CA LEU A 28 2.24 16.31 -7.06
C LEU A 28 2.75 14.93 -7.49
N PRO A 29 4.04 14.56 -7.34
CA PRO A 29 4.51 13.21 -7.65
C PRO A 29 3.82 12.14 -6.80
N ALA A 30 3.58 12.42 -5.51
CA ALA A 30 2.87 11.51 -4.63
C ALA A 30 1.42 11.28 -5.13
N LEU A 31 0.69 12.33 -5.48
CA LEU A 31 -0.66 12.23 -6.03
C LEU A 31 -0.70 11.41 -7.33
N LEU A 32 0.26 11.64 -8.24
CA LEU A 32 0.38 10.86 -9.47
C LEU A 32 0.67 9.39 -9.18
N LEU A 33 1.54 9.08 -8.22
CA LEU A 33 1.83 7.72 -7.79
C LEU A 33 0.58 7.03 -7.22
N TYR A 34 -0.17 7.71 -6.36
CA TYR A 34 -1.44 7.21 -5.81
C TYR A 34 -2.48 6.97 -6.91
N HIS A 35 -2.57 7.89 -7.88
CA HIS A 35 -3.46 7.73 -9.03
C HIS A 35 -3.08 6.51 -9.88
N ALA A 36 -1.78 6.36 -10.21
CA ALA A 36 -1.25 5.24 -10.97
C ALA A 36 -1.47 3.90 -10.24
N PHE A 37 -1.20 3.87 -8.94
CA PHE A 37 -1.42 2.70 -8.09
C PHE A 37 -2.89 2.27 -8.08
N ARG A 38 -3.82 3.22 -7.87
CA ARG A 38 -5.26 2.96 -7.90
C ARG A 38 -5.70 2.45 -9.28
N ASN A 39 -5.21 3.05 -10.36
CA ASN A 39 -5.52 2.59 -11.71
C ASN A 39 -4.99 1.19 -11.99
N SER A 40 -3.80 0.86 -11.48
CA SER A 40 -3.24 -0.49 -11.57
C SER A 40 -4.11 -1.51 -10.84
N LEU A 41 -4.55 -1.22 -9.61
CA LEU A 41 -5.48 -2.07 -8.87
C LEU A 41 -6.82 -2.25 -9.59
N ALA A 42 -7.40 -1.16 -10.10
CA ALA A 42 -8.66 -1.23 -10.84
C ALA A 42 -8.55 -2.12 -12.09
N LYS A 43 -7.48 -1.96 -12.87
CA LYS A 43 -7.21 -2.81 -14.05
C LYS A 43 -7.03 -4.27 -13.69
N LYS A 44 -6.33 -4.57 -12.58
CA LYS A 44 -6.19 -5.96 -12.09
C LYS A 44 -7.54 -6.56 -11.71
N LEU A 45 -8.40 -5.81 -11.02
CA LEU A 45 -9.75 -6.28 -10.67
C LEU A 45 -10.62 -6.48 -11.91
N GLN A 46 -10.55 -5.58 -12.88
CA GLN A 46 -11.24 -5.72 -14.17
C GLN A 46 -10.77 -6.97 -14.93
N LEU A 47 -9.46 -7.25 -14.95
CA LEU A 47 -8.92 -8.47 -15.56
C LEU A 47 -9.49 -9.72 -14.89
N LEU A 48 -9.50 -9.78 -13.56
CA LEU A 48 -10.05 -10.91 -12.80
C LEU A 48 -11.55 -11.10 -13.02
N GLN A 49 -12.30 -10.01 -13.18
CA GLN A 49 -13.71 -10.06 -13.56
C GLN A 49 -13.89 -10.54 -15.00
N GLY A 50 -13.05 -10.09 -15.92
CA GLY A 50 -13.08 -10.51 -17.33
C GLY A 50 -12.80 -12.00 -17.53
N LEU A 51 -12.07 -12.65 -16.62
CA LEU A 51 -11.84 -14.09 -16.65
C LEU A 51 -13.14 -14.91 -16.51
N GLU A 52 -14.17 -14.37 -15.84
CA GLU A 52 -15.46 -15.05 -15.70
C GLU A 52 -16.20 -15.16 -17.04
N SER A 53 -16.18 -14.10 -17.83
CA SER A 53 -16.81 -14.04 -19.15
C SER A 53 -15.84 -14.30 -20.29
N PHE A 54 -14.62 -14.77 -20.01
CA PHE A 54 -13.57 -14.93 -21.01
C PHE A 54 -14.01 -15.89 -22.11
N ASP A 55 -13.92 -15.49 -23.37
CA ASP A 55 -14.33 -16.31 -24.50
C ASP A 55 -13.29 -16.19 -25.60
N LEU A 56 -12.56 -17.28 -25.86
CA LEU A 56 -11.49 -17.27 -26.84
C LEU A 56 -11.99 -16.87 -28.24
N ALA A 57 -13.22 -17.25 -28.60
CA ALA A 57 -13.78 -16.93 -29.92
C ALA A 57 -13.98 -15.42 -30.13
N LYS A 58 -14.18 -14.67 -29.03
CA LYS A 58 -14.37 -13.21 -29.04
C LYS A 58 -13.05 -12.44 -28.91
N THR A 59 -11.93 -13.12 -28.69
CA THR A 59 -10.64 -12.45 -28.60
C THR A 59 -10.20 -11.92 -29.96
N GLN A 60 -9.66 -10.70 -29.96
CA GLN A 60 -9.13 -10.06 -31.16
C GLN A 60 -7.60 -10.18 -31.15
N CYS A 61 -7.03 -10.65 -32.25
CA CYS A 61 -5.59 -10.61 -32.48
C CYS A 61 -5.28 -9.46 -33.43
N GLY A 62 -4.08 -8.88 -33.34
CA GLY A 62 -3.66 -7.82 -34.27
C GLY A 62 -3.54 -8.31 -35.71
N ARG A 63 -3.36 -9.63 -35.91
CA ARG A 63 -3.25 -10.32 -37.20
C ARG A 63 -3.94 -11.69 -37.14
N GLU A 64 -4.47 -12.14 -38.28
CA GLU A 64 -5.14 -13.44 -38.39
C GLU A 64 -4.16 -14.62 -38.34
N GLU A 65 -2.92 -14.40 -38.77
CA GLU A 65 -1.84 -15.39 -38.68
C GLU A 65 -1.51 -15.70 -37.22
N ASP A 66 -1.42 -14.65 -36.38
CA ASP A 66 -1.19 -14.80 -34.93
C ASP A 66 -2.35 -15.57 -34.28
N LYS A 67 -3.59 -15.30 -34.71
CA LYS A 67 -4.78 -16.02 -34.23
C LYS A 67 -4.70 -17.51 -34.56
N LYS A 68 -4.39 -17.86 -35.81
CA LYS A 68 -4.23 -19.25 -36.23
C LYS A 68 -3.12 -19.95 -35.48
N PHE A 69 -1.97 -19.29 -35.31
CA PHE A 69 -0.84 -19.80 -34.57
C PHE A 69 -1.18 -20.07 -33.10
N ILE A 70 -1.76 -19.08 -32.40
CA ILE A 70 -2.16 -19.21 -30.99
C ILE A 70 -3.25 -20.28 -30.83
N HIS A 71 -4.27 -20.29 -31.70
CA HIS A 71 -5.32 -21.31 -31.65
C HIS A 71 -4.76 -22.72 -31.90
N GLY A 72 -3.81 -22.87 -32.82
CA GLY A 72 -3.10 -24.13 -33.06
C GLY A 72 -2.39 -24.63 -31.80
N ALA A 73 -1.58 -23.77 -31.15
CA ALA A 73 -0.89 -24.11 -29.91
C ALA A 73 -1.86 -24.44 -28.77
N ILE A 74 -2.96 -23.69 -28.65
CA ILE A 74 -4.01 -23.98 -27.65
C ILE A 74 -4.64 -25.35 -27.90
N MET A 75 -4.98 -25.68 -29.15
CA MET A 75 -5.52 -27.00 -29.47
C MET A 75 -4.53 -28.12 -29.19
N GLU A 76 -3.24 -27.90 -29.44
CA GLU A 76 -2.18 -28.87 -29.14
C GLU A 76 -2.04 -29.13 -27.63
N TRP A 77 -2.06 -28.08 -26.80
CA TRP A 77 -1.86 -28.21 -25.35
C TRP A 77 -3.12 -28.62 -24.57
N TYR A 78 -4.30 -28.15 -25.00
CA TYR A 78 -5.55 -28.32 -24.26
C TYR A 78 -6.55 -29.25 -24.97
N GLY A 79 -6.21 -29.74 -26.17
CA GLY A 79 -7.07 -30.61 -26.99
C GLY A 79 -8.18 -29.86 -27.74
N SER A 80 -8.72 -28.77 -27.17
CA SER A 80 -9.72 -27.92 -27.85
C SER A 80 -9.73 -26.49 -27.33
N LEU A 81 -10.28 -25.57 -28.14
CA LEU A 81 -10.47 -24.17 -27.76
C LEU A 81 -11.47 -24.00 -26.61
N GLU A 82 -12.46 -24.90 -26.54
CA GLU A 82 -13.46 -24.93 -25.47
C GLU A 82 -12.86 -25.42 -24.15
N ALA A 83 -12.00 -26.44 -24.19
CA ALA A 83 -11.27 -26.92 -23.03
C ALA A 83 -10.38 -25.82 -22.43
N PHE A 84 -9.69 -25.06 -23.28
CA PHE A 84 -8.93 -23.88 -22.83
C PHE A 84 -9.83 -22.80 -22.21
N THR A 85 -10.95 -22.46 -22.85
CA THR A 85 -11.89 -21.46 -22.31
C THR A 85 -12.44 -21.90 -20.95
N THR A 86 -12.75 -23.19 -20.79
CA THR A 86 -13.19 -23.79 -19.53
C THR A 86 -12.10 -23.77 -18.46
N TYR A 87 -10.85 -24.06 -18.85
CA TYR A 87 -9.68 -23.96 -17.98
C TYR A 87 -9.48 -22.53 -17.46
N VAL A 88 -9.55 -21.53 -18.35
CA VAL A 88 -9.39 -20.11 -18.01
C VAL A 88 -10.49 -19.63 -17.06
N ARG A 89 -11.77 -19.93 -17.37
CA ARG A 89 -12.93 -19.55 -16.53
C ARG A 89 -12.98 -20.26 -15.19
N GLY A 90 -12.45 -21.49 -15.13
CA GLY A 90 -12.51 -22.36 -13.97
C GLY A 90 -11.20 -22.39 -13.18
N PRO A 91 -10.34 -23.42 -13.37
CA PRO A 91 -9.08 -23.59 -12.64
C PRO A 91 -8.22 -22.34 -12.53
N LEU A 92 -7.88 -21.68 -13.65
CA LEU A 92 -6.99 -20.52 -13.65
C LEU A 92 -7.60 -19.33 -12.90
N ARG A 93 -8.88 -19.04 -13.14
CA ARG A 93 -9.59 -18.00 -12.38
C ARG A 93 -9.58 -18.30 -10.88
N LYS A 94 -9.80 -19.56 -10.48
CA LYS A 94 -9.78 -19.95 -9.06
C LYS A 94 -8.40 -19.76 -8.46
N GLU A 95 -7.34 -20.18 -9.14
CA GLU A 95 -5.96 -19.98 -8.70
C GLU A 95 -5.62 -18.49 -8.56
N LEU A 96 -5.90 -17.71 -9.60
CA LEU A 96 -5.67 -16.26 -9.59
C LEU A 96 -6.52 -15.57 -8.52
N LEU A 97 -7.76 -15.98 -8.28
CA LEU A 97 -8.58 -15.46 -7.20
C LEU A 97 -8.08 -15.91 -5.84
N LEU A 98 -7.51 -17.10 -5.67
CA LEU A 98 -6.92 -17.51 -4.40
C LEU A 98 -5.69 -16.65 -4.10
N ASP A 99 -4.81 -16.45 -5.08
CA ASP A 99 -3.61 -15.63 -4.95
C ASP A 99 -3.93 -14.13 -4.82
N HIS A 100 -4.84 -13.60 -5.65
CA HIS A 100 -5.27 -12.20 -5.59
C HIS A 100 -6.29 -11.91 -4.50
N SER A 101 -7.03 -12.89 -3.97
CA SER A 101 -7.90 -12.67 -2.81
C SER A 101 -7.09 -12.18 -1.62
N SER A 102 -5.77 -12.46 -1.63
CA SER A 102 -4.86 -11.90 -0.66
C SER A 102 -4.74 -10.39 -0.80
N ASN A 103 -4.82 -9.75 -1.99
CA ASN A 103 -4.51 -8.32 -2.22
C ASN A 103 -3.38 -7.82 -1.28
N LYS A 104 -2.49 -8.74 -0.89
CA LYS A 104 -1.51 -8.57 0.16
C LYS A 104 -0.28 -8.33 -0.68
N LEU A 105 0.33 -7.18 -0.50
CA LEU A 105 1.71 -7.05 -0.89
C LEU A 105 2.46 -8.15 -0.12
N PRO A 106 3.12 -9.12 -0.79
CA PRO A 106 3.88 -10.13 -0.07
C PRO A 106 4.87 -9.43 0.85
N TRP A 107 5.08 -9.97 2.05
CA TRP A 107 5.79 -9.23 3.10
C TRP A 107 7.20 -8.81 2.69
N GLY A 108 7.88 -9.63 1.87
CA GLY A 108 9.18 -9.29 1.30
C GLY A 108 9.15 -8.01 0.45
N TYR A 109 8.14 -7.83 -0.40
CA TYR A 109 7.98 -6.59 -1.17
C TYR A 109 7.63 -5.40 -0.28
N ALA A 110 6.82 -5.60 0.75
CA ALA A 110 6.52 -4.54 1.71
C ALA A 110 7.80 -4.05 2.39
N LEU A 111 8.65 -4.97 2.85
CA LEU A 111 9.94 -4.65 3.48
C LEU A 111 10.85 -3.85 2.53
N VAL A 112 10.92 -4.23 1.26
CA VAL A 112 11.70 -3.49 0.25
C VAL A 112 11.19 -2.06 0.09
N VAL A 113 9.87 -1.85 0.08
CA VAL A 113 9.27 -0.51 -0.03
C VAL A 113 9.52 0.36 1.21
N VAL A 114 9.55 -0.24 2.40
CA VAL A 114 9.76 0.48 3.67
C VAL A 114 11.24 0.70 4.00
N MET A 115 12.15 -0.04 3.37
CA MET A 115 13.57 0.02 3.64
C MET A 115 14.16 1.43 3.50
N PRO A 116 13.90 2.22 2.44
CA PRO A 116 14.45 3.59 2.33
C PRO A 116 14.04 4.51 3.48
N ILE A 117 12.78 4.41 3.94
CA ILE A 117 12.26 5.22 5.06
C ILE A 117 12.91 4.77 6.36
N SER A 118 13.10 3.46 6.54
CA SER A 118 13.73 2.89 7.73
C SER A 118 15.21 3.22 7.80
N SER A 119 15.93 3.22 6.68
CA SER A 119 17.33 3.63 6.59
C SER A 119 17.52 5.07 7.08
N PHE A 120 16.62 5.99 6.72
CA PHE A 120 16.66 7.36 7.24
C PHE A 120 16.52 7.41 8.78
N GLY A 121 15.67 6.55 9.36
CA GLY A 121 15.58 6.38 10.81
C GLY A 121 16.87 5.85 11.43
N LEU A 122 17.51 4.86 10.80
CA LEU A 122 18.77 4.28 11.28
C LEU A 122 19.95 5.27 11.17
N ASP A 123 19.99 6.09 10.12
CA ASP A 123 20.99 7.15 9.98
C ASP A 123 20.88 8.18 11.11
N GLY A 124 19.65 8.57 11.46
CA GLY A 124 19.38 9.44 12.61
C GLY A 124 19.87 8.82 13.93
N LEU A 125 19.65 7.51 14.10
CA LEU A 125 20.13 6.78 15.28
C LEU A 125 21.66 6.75 15.34
N ALA A 126 22.32 6.46 14.21
CA ALA A 126 23.78 6.49 14.12
C ALA A 126 24.36 7.87 14.44
N GLY A 127 23.68 8.94 14.01
CA GLY A 127 24.01 10.32 14.37
C GLY A 127 23.94 10.56 15.89
N LEU A 128 22.89 10.10 16.57
CA LEU A 128 22.74 10.22 18.02
C LEU A 128 23.82 9.44 18.78
N VAL A 129 24.17 8.24 18.31
CA VAL A 129 25.25 7.43 18.88
C VAL A 129 26.59 8.15 18.72
N LYS A 130 26.89 8.67 17.53
CA LYS A 130 28.13 9.41 17.26
C LYS A 130 28.23 10.70 18.09
N ALA A 131 27.09 11.35 18.34
CA ALA A 131 27.00 12.53 19.21
C ALA A 131 27.11 12.20 20.71
N LYS A 132 27.27 10.92 21.08
CA LYS A 132 27.31 10.44 22.47
C LYS A 132 26.09 10.90 23.27
N ALA A 133 24.91 10.86 22.64
CA ALA A 133 23.65 11.15 23.33
C ALA A 133 23.44 10.18 24.50
N SER A 134 22.63 10.57 25.49
CA SER A 134 22.32 9.68 26.61
C SER A 134 21.61 8.41 26.12
N THR A 135 21.86 7.28 26.79
CA THR A 135 21.26 5.98 26.43
C THR A 135 19.74 6.07 26.36
N ASN A 136 19.11 6.83 27.25
CA ASN A 136 17.66 7.05 27.24
C ASN A 136 17.19 7.73 25.96
N VAL A 137 17.90 8.75 25.46
CA VAL A 137 17.55 9.43 24.20
C VAL A 137 17.72 8.49 23.00
N ILE A 138 18.80 7.70 22.99
CA ILE A 138 19.06 6.72 21.92
C ILE A 138 17.95 5.67 21.89
N LEU A 139 17.59 5.09 23.03
CA LEU A 139 16.52 4.09 23.13
C LEU A 139 15.15 4.67 22.79
N SER A 140 14.82 5.87 23.27
CA SER A 140 13.57 6.56 22.91
C SER A 140 13.49 6.80 21.40
N PHE A 141 14.59 7.23 20.77
CA PHE A 141 14.63 7.44 19.34
C PHE A 141 14.48 6.13 18.55
N LEU A 142 15.20 5.07 18.98
CA LEU A 142 15.12 3.75 18.37
C LEU A 142 13.68 3.20 18.38
N PHE A 143 13.03 3.18 19.54
CA PHE A 143 11.69 2.60 19.66
C PHE A 143 10.59 3.50 19.10
N GLY A 144 10.62 4.79 19.42
CA GLY A 144 9.54 5.72 19.05
C GLY A 144 9.60 6.11 17.57
N TYR A 145 10.78 6.47 17.08
CA TYR A 145 10.94 7.04 15.74
C TYR A 145 11.40 6.00 14.71
N ALA A 146 12.52 5.31 14.92
CA ALA A 146 13.06 4.39 13.92
C ALA A 146 12.17 3.13 13.73
N LEU A 147 11.89 2.40 14.80
CA LEU A 147 11.05 1.20 14.71
C LEU A 147 9.56 1.57 14.62
N GLY A 148 9.10 2.49 15.48
CA GLY A 148 7.71 2.92 15.53
C GLY A 148 7.27 3.64 14.25
N THR A 149 7.70 4.88 14.06
CA THR A 149 7.27 5.71 12.93
C THR A 149 7.79 5.20 11.59
N ALA A 150 9.10 5.01 11.45
CA ALA A 150 9.72 4.79 10.15
C ALA A 150 9.48 3.37 9.61
N PHE A 151 9.50 2.34 10.48
CA PHE A 151 9.27 0.96 10.05
C PHE A 151 7.80 0.55 10.17
N VAL A 152 7.25 0.45 11.39
CA VAL A 152 5.87 -0.03 11.61
C VAL A 152 4.84 0.96 11.06
N GLY A 153 5.08 2.27 11.23
CA GLY A 153 4.24 3.32 10.72
C GLY A 153 4.18 3.36 9.19
N ALA A 154 5.32 3.19 8.51
CA ALA A 154 5.33 3.08 7.05
C ALA A 154 4.58 1.82 6.55
N MET A 155 4.75 0.68 7.24
CA MET A 155 3.97 -0.53 6.98
C MET A 155 2.46 -0.29 7.13
N LEU A 156 2.06 0.44 8.17
CA LEU A 156 0.67 0.83 8.40
C LEU A 156 0.13 1.67 7.23
N CYS A 157 0.89 2.66 6.76
CA CYS A 157 0.51 3.49 5.62
C CYS A 157 0.36 2.67 4.32
N ILE A 158 1.24 1.70 4.07
CA ILE A 158 1.11 0.80 2.91
C ILE A 158 -0.16 -0.04 3.01
N GLN A 159 -0.46 -0.61 4.18
CA GLN A 159 -1.69 -1.40 4.37
C GLN A 159 -2.94 -0.53 4.18
N LEU A 160 -2.94 0.69 4.72
CA LEU A 160 -4.01 1.66 4.49
C LEU A 160 -4.17 2.00 3.01
N LEU A 161 -3.06 2.18 2.28
CA LEU A 161 -3.09 2.42 0.84
C LEU A 161 -3.72 1.24 0.09
N MET A 162 -3.37 0.00 0.43
CA MET A 162 -3.99 -1.18 -0.19
C MET A 162 -5.51 -1.23 0.07
N VAL A 163 -5.93 -0.98 1.31
CA VAL A 163 -7.34 -1.01 1.72
C VAL A 163 -8.14 0.10 1.04
N LEU A 164 -7.65 1.33 1.10
CA LEU A 164 -8.30 2.49 0.45
C LEU A 164 -8.29 2.34 -1.07
N GLY A 165 -7.20 1.85 -1.65
CA GLY A 165 -7.08 1.58 -3.08
C GLY A 165 -8.12 0.58 -3.56
N GLY A 166 -8.35 -0.51 -2.81
CA GLY A 166 -9.38 -1.50 -3.11
C GLY A 166 -10.81 -1.00 -2.88
N ALA A 167 -11.04 -0.17 -1.85
CA ALA A 167 -12.35 0.42 -1.60
C ALA A 167 -12.73 1.47 -2.67
N CYS A 168 -11.75 2.24 -3.15
CA CYS A 168 -11.93 3.30 -4.14
C CYS A 168 -11.74 2.84 -5.59
N SER A 169 -11.38 1.58 -5.85
CA SER A 169 -11.21 1.06 -7.22
C SER A 169 -12.53 0.74 -7.94
N ARG A 170 -13.67 1.11 -7.37
CA ARG A 170 -14.99 0.88 -7.99
C ARG A 170 -15.07 1.63 -9.32
N GLU A 171 -15.61 0.97 -10.35
CA GLU A 171 -15.75 1.55 -11.68
C GLU A 171 -16.51 2.88 -11.62
N GLN A 172 -15.80 3.97 -11.93
CA GLN A 172 -16.38 5.28 -12.17
C GLN A 172 -16.20 5.62 -13.64
N THR A 173 -17.28 6.10 -14.25
CA THR A 173 -17.33 6.45 -15.67
C THR A 173 -16.67 7.79 -15.97
N SER A 174 -16.59 8.72 -15.01
CA SER A 174 -16.05 10.06 -15.24
C SER A 174 -14.56 10.19 -14.87
N ILE A 175 -13.81 10.97 -15.66
CA ILE A 175 -12.41 11.33 -15.38
C ILE A 175 -12.32 12.14 -14.06
N LEU A 176 -13.25 13.07 -13.85
CA LEU A 176 -13.28 13.93 -12.67
C LEU A 176 -13.49 13.10 -11.38
N GLY A 177 -14.38 12.11 -11.40
CA GLY A 177 -14.57 11.22 -10.25
C GLY A 177 -13.29 10.46 -9.90
N ARG A 178 -12.59 9.94 -10.90
CA ARG A 178 -11.31 9.23 -10.74
C ARG A 178 -10.23 10.12 -10.12
N ALA A 179 -10.14 11.38 -10.56
CA ALA A 179 -9.23 12.36 -9.98
C ALA A 179 -9.61 12.67 -8.52
N ALA A 180 -10.89 12.95 -8.25
CA ALA A 180 -11.38 13.26 -6.92
C ALA A 180 -11.11 12.11 -5.92
N GLN A 181 -11.35 10.86 -6.31
CA GLN A 181 -11.03 9.70 -5.46
C GLN A 181 -9.53 9.60 -5.15
N SER A 182 -8.67 9.93 -6.11
CA SER A 182 -7.21 9.91 -5.90
C SER A 182 -6.78 11.00 -4.92
N VAL A 183 -7.41 12.18 -5.00
CA VAL A 183 -7.22 13.28 -4.04
C VAL A 183 -7.70 12.90 -2.65
N VAL A 184 -8.89 12.31 -2.51
CA VAL A 184 -9.40 11.84 -1.21
C VAL A 184 -8.47 10.80 -0.60
N MET A 185 -7.97 9.85 -1.39
CA MET A 185 -7.02 8.85 -0.93
C MET A 185 -5.69 9.48 -0.48
N PHE A 186 -5.17 10.45 -1.23
CA PHE A 186 -3.98 11.22 -0.87
C PHE A 186 -4.17 11.97 0.45
N LEU A 187 -5.30 12.67 0.63
CA LEU A 187 -5.61 13.40 1.86
C LEU A 187 -5.76 12.46 3.07
N ALA A 188 -6.46 11.35 2.91
CA ALA A 188 -6.63 10.35 3.96
C ALA A 188 -5.30 9.73 4.41
N LEU A 189 -4.44 9.35 3.45
CA LEU A 189 -3.11 8.81 3.75
C LEU A 189 -2.17 9.87 4.31
N GLY A 190 -2.27 11.12 3.85
CA GLY A 190 -1.54 12.25 4.41
C GLY A 190 -1.91 12.48 5.87
N ALA A 191 -3.20 12.52 6.20
CA ALA A 191 -3.69 12.65 7.57
C ALA A 191 -3.24 11.49 8.45
N GLY A 192 -3.35 10.24 7.97
CA GLY A 192 -2.86 9.06 8.67
C GLY A 192 -1.35 9.09 8.92
N SER A 193 -0.56 9.51 7.93
CA SER A 193 0.90 9.63 8.06
C SER A 193 1.28 10.72 9.07
N VAL A 194 0.59 11.86 9.08
CA VAL A 194 0.79 12.91 10.09
C VAL A 194 0.49 12.37 11.49
N LEU A 195 -0.59 11.61 11.66
CA LEU A 195 -0.94 11.01 12.94
C LEU A 195 0.15 10.04 13.42
N VAL A 196 0.63 9.15 12.55
CA VAL A 196 1.73 8.21 12.85
C VAL A 196 2.99 8.96 13.30
N VAL A 197 3.39 10.01 12.58
CA VAL A 197 4.55 10.84 12.95
C VAL A 197 4.33 11.52 14.30
N ARG A 198 3.15 12.07 14.55
CA ARG A 198 2.83 12.73 15.83
C ARG A 198 2.90 11.75 17.00
N VAL A 199 2.35 10.54 16.85
CA VAL A 199 2.42 9.50 17.88
C VAL A 199 3.87 9.12 18.18
N GLY A 200 4.72 8.92 17.17
CA GLY A 200 6.12 8.60 17.39
C GLY A 200 6.93 9.75 17.99
N VAL A 201 6.67 11.00 17.59
CA VAL A 201 7.32 12.19 18.17
C VAL A 201 6.91 12.37 19.64
N MET A 202 5.63 12.21 19.98
CA MET A 202 5.17 12.24 21.37
C MET A 202 5.79 11.09 22.19
N GLY A 203 5.88 9.89 21.60
CA GLY A 203 6.56 8.74 22.21
C GLY A 203 8.02 9.06 22.53
N TYR A 204 8.76 9.62 21.56
CA TYR A 204 10.15 10.02 21.71
C TYR A 204 10.36 11.05 22.82
N HIS A 205 9.53 12.11 22.86
CA HIS A 205 9.65 13.17 23.87
C HIS A 205 9.27 12.75 25.29
N GLY A 206 8.41 11.73 25.45
CA GLY A 206 8.00 11.23 26.76
C GLY A 206 8.98 10.28 27.45
N GLY A 207 10.10 9.93 26.80
CA GLY A 207 11.08 8.96 27.30
C GLY A 207 10.89 7.55 26.77
N VAL A 208 11.56 6.57 27.40
CA VAL A 208 11.64 5.20 26.85
C VAL A 208 10.30 4.48 26.97
N ALA A 209 9.64 4.59 28.14
CA ALA A 209 8.35 3.95 28.38
C ALA A 209 7.27 4.42 27.39
N SER A 210 7.14 5.72 27.14
CA SER A 210 6.21 6.26 26.16
C SER A 210 6.55 5.85 24.72
N SER A 211 7.84 5.74 24.38
CA SER A 211 8.29 5.26 23.08
C SER A 211 7.89 3.79 22.86
N CYS A 212 8.06 2.93 23.87
CA CYS A 212 7.60 1.55 23.83
C CYS A 212 6.08 1.45 23.69
N LEU A 213 5.32 2.25 24.45
CA LEU A 213 3.86 2.29 24.34
C LEU A 213 3.39 2.74 22.96
N ALA A 214 4.02 3.76 22.38
CA ALA A 214 3.73 4.23 21.03
C ALA A 214 4.01 3.15 19.97
N LEU A 215 5.12 2.41 20.12
CA LEU A 215 5.45 1.27 19.26
C LEU A 215 4.40 0.15 19.36
N VAL A 216 4.03 -0.25 20.58
CA VAL A 216 3.00 -1.27 20.80
C VAL A 216 1.66 -0.83 20.19
N PHE A 217 1.27 0.43 20.39
CA PHE A 217 0.06 0.98 19.78
C PHE A 217 0.10 0.89 18.24
N MET A 218 1.21 1.23 17.61
CA MET A 218 1.37 1.12 16.15
C MET A 218 1.35 -0.32 15.66
N ILE A 219 1.96 -1.26 16.39
CA ILE A 219 1.89 -2.70 16.08
C ILE A 219 0.45 -3.20 16.17
N MET A 220 -0.27 -2.80 17.22
CA MET A 220 -1.68 -3.15 17.39
C MET A 220 -2.56 -2.57 16.28
N ALA A 221 -2.34 -1.31 15.89
CA ALA A 221 -3.04 -0.69 14.77
C ALA A 221 -2.77 -1.44 13.46
N LEU A 222 -1.51 -1.80 13.18
CA LEU A 222 -1.13 -2.58 12.00
C LEU A 222 -1.81 -3.95 12.00
N TRP A 223 -1.80 -4.63 13.14
CA TRP A 223 -2.45 -5.91 13.32
C TRP A 223 -3.97 -5.81 13.11
N LEU A 224 -4.63 -4.79 13.67
CA LEU A 224 -6.07 -4.58 13.51
C LEU A 224 -6.46 -4.33 12.05
N ILE A 225 -5.71 -3.50 11.33
CA ILE A 225 -5.96 -3.28 9.89
C ILE A 225 -5.76 -4.57 9.11
N HIS A 226 -4.68 -5.32 9.40
CA HIS A 226 -4.42 -6.58 8.74
C HIS A 226 -5.49 -7.64 9.02
N ALA A 227 -5.88 -7.79 10.29
CA ALA A 227 -6.88 -8.74 10.75
C ALA A 227 -8.27 -8.39 10.21
N GLY A 228 -8.67 -7.11 10.30
CA GLY A 228 -9.94 -6.62 9.76
C GLY A 228 -10.05 -6.85 8.24
N HIS A 229 -8.97 -6.59 7.50
CA HIS A 229 -8.92 -6.87 6.06
C HIS A 229 -8.97 -8.38 5.75
N CYS A 230 -8.42 -9.23 6.61
CA CYS A 230 -8.54 -10.68 6.50
C CYS A 230 -10.00 -11.14 6.75
N GLN A 231 -10.65 -10.61 7.78
CA GLN A 231 -12.00 -10.99 8.18
C GLN A 231 -13.06 -10.53 7.17
N ALA A 232 -13.00 -9.27 6.71
CA ALA A 232 -13.93 -8.73 5.72
C ALA A 232 -13.98 -9.59 4.45
N ARG A 233 -12.84 -10.18 4.07
CA ARG A 233 -12.75 -11.04 2.88
C ARG A 233 -13.28 -12.44 3.09
N LYS A 234 -13.05 -13.04 4.26
CA LYS A 234 -13.68 -14.31 4.61
C LYS A 234 -15.21 -14.18 4.52
N LEU A 235 -15.76 -13.08 5.04
CA LEU A 235 -17.19 -12.80 4.95
C LEU A 235 -17.65 -12.60 3.49
N HIS A 236 -16.91 -11.82 2.69
CA HIS A 236 -17.23 -11.64 1.27
C HIS A 236 -17.20 -12.96 0.47
N ALA A 237 -16.22 -13.84 0.72
CA ALA A 237 -16.12 -15.14 0.08
C ALA A 237 -17.24 -16.11 0.52
N VAL A 238 -17.68 -16.04 1.76
CA VAL A 238 -18.85 -16.78 2.24
C VAL A 238 -20.11 -16.27 1.54
N TRP A 239 -20.33 -14.95 1.52
CA TRP A 239 -21.48 -14.33 0.86
C TRP A 239 -21.58 -14.71 -0.62
N TRP A 240 -20.46 -14.70 -1.35
CA TRP A 240 -20.42 -15.14 -2.75
C TRP A 240 -20.83 -16.61 -2.95
N ARG A 241 -20.37 -17.52 -2.07
CA ARG A 241 -20.75 -18.95 -2.11
C ARG A 241 -22.23 -19.19 -1.79
N TRP A 242 -22.86 -18.33 -1.01
CA TRP A 242 -24.31 -18.39 -0.78
C TRP A 242 -25.08 -17.91 -2.01
N ARG A 243 -24.63 -16.80 -2.61
CA ARG A 243 -25.26 -16.25 -3.82
C ARG A 243 -25.26 -17.23 -5.00
N GLN A 244 -24.18 -17.98 -5.18
CA GLN A 244 -24.08 -19.01 -6.23
C GLN A 244 -24.99 -20.24 -6.00
N ARG A 245 -25.45 -20.48 -4.76
CA ARG A 245 -26.37 -21.59 -4.46
C ARG A 245 -27.84 -21.20 -4.59
N ALA A 246 -28.14 -19.91 -4.67
CA ALA A 246 -29.50 -19.39 -4.76
C ALA A 246 -29.98 -19.17 -6.21
N VAL A 247 -29.08 -19.35 -7.20
CA VAL A 247 -29.35 -19.27 -8.64
C VAL A 247 -29.25 -20.67 -9.21
#